data_AF-A0A101IJ99-F1
#
_entry.id   AF-A0A101IJ99-F1
#
_cell.length_a   1.000
_cell.length_b   1.000
_cell.length_c   1.000
_cell.angle_alpha   90.00
_cell.angle_beta   90.00
_cell.angle_gamma   90.00
#
_symmetry.space_group_name_H-M   'P 1'
#
loop_
_entity.id
_entity.type
_entity.pdbx_description
1 polymer ?
#
loop_
_entity_poly.entity_id
_entity_poly.type
_entity_poly.pdbx_seq_one_letter_code
_entity_poly.pdbx_strand_id
1 'polypeptide(L)' 'VFLYGIGATPNFDFLNKELGIKNNKELRRYLLDKSKEIDFNLLAKDIEPLILNEKDKNRVVLFRQFVEDNIS' A
#
# COMPACT_ATOMS: atom_id res chain seq x y z
N VAL A 1 -7.28 -10.58 2.90
CA VAL A 1 -6.98 -9.50 3.88
C VAL A 1 -6.67 -8.24 3.08
N PHE A 2 -7.49 -7.19 3.20
CA PHE A 2 -7.33 -5.93 2.46
C PHE A 2 -6.69 -4.91 3.40
N LEU A 3 -5.49 -4.42 3.06
CA LEU A 3 -4.63 -3.71 4.02
C LEU A 3 -4.99 -2.23 4.20
N TYR A 4 -5.62 -1.59 3.21
CA TYR A 4 -6.21 -0.25 3.30
C TYR A 4 -7.06 0.01 2.05
N GLY A 5 -8.36 -0.20 2.13
CA GLY A 5 -9.32 0.34 1.17
C GLY A 5 -9.72 1.75 1.59
N ILE A 6 -10.16 2.60 0.64
CA ILE A 6 -10.76 3.89 0.99
C ILE A 6 -11.95 3.63 1.93
N GLY A 7 -11.88 4.15 3.17
CA GLY A 7 -12.88 3.94 4.21
C GLY A 7 -12.72 2.68 5.07
N ALA A 8 -11.65 1.89 4.88
CA ALA A 8 -11.37 0.72 5.70
C ALA A 8 -10.32 1.03 6.78
N THR A 9 -10.66 0.73 8.04
CA THR A 9 -9.70 0.76 9.16
C THR A 9 -8.91 -0.55 9.18
N PRO A 10 -7.56 -0.51 9.24
CA PRO A 10 -6.76 -1.72 9.35
C PRO A 10 -7.09 -2.51 10.61
N ASN A 11 -7.11 -3.84 10.49
CA ASN A 11 -7.18 -4.71 11.65
C ASN A 11 -5.79 -4.79 12.30
N PHE A 12 -5.55 -3.96 13.32
CA PHE A 12 -4.28 -3.92 14.03
C PHE A 12 -4.01 -5.15 14.90
N ASP A 13 -5.04 -5.90 15.32
CA ASP A 13 -4.83 -7.16 16.03
C ASP A 13 -4.16 -8.19 15.12
N PHE A 14 -4.66 -8.29 13.87
CA PHE A 14 -4.06 -9.15 12.85
C PHE A 14 -2.65 -8.67 12.46
N LEU A 15 -2.49 -7.36 12.21
CA LEU A 15 -1.19 -6.80 11.84
C LEU A 15 -0.14 -6.93 12.95
N ASN A 16 -0.53 -6.81 14.20
CA ASN A 16 0.37 -7.01 15.33
C ASN A 16 0.77 -8.49 15.45
N LYS A 17 -0.18 -9.41 15.26
CA LYS A 17 0.10 -10.85 15.31
C LYS A 17 1.07 -11.30 14.21
N GLU A 18 0.86 -10.84 12.97
CA GLU A 18 1.62 -11.34 11.81
C GLU A 18 2.88 -10.52 11.51
N LEU A 19 2.86 -9.20 11.80
CA LEU A 19 3.91 -8.26 11.40
C LEU A 19 4.44 -7.40 12.57
N GLY A 20 3.87 -7.52 13.78
CA GLY A 20 4.24 -6.69 14.93
C GLY A 20 3.84 -5.22 14.83
N ILE A 21 2.94 -4.87 13.90
CA ILE A 21 2.49 -3.50 13.63
C ILE A 21 1.23 -3.19 14.45
N LYS A 22 1.31 -2.19 15.33
CA LYS A 22 0.28 -1.89 16.34
C LYS A 22 -0.57 -0.66 16.04
N ASN A 23 -0.11 0.20 15.14
CA ASN A 23 -0.74 1.48 14.87
C ASN A 23 -0.39 2.01 13.46
N ASN A 24 -1.09 3.07 13.05
CA ASN A 24 -0.90 3.70 11.74
C ASN A 24 0.53 4.21 11.53
N LYS A 25 1.19 4.76 12.55
CA LYS A 25 2.56 5.26 12.43
C LYS A 25 3.55 4.14 12.09
N GLU A 26 3.41 2.99 12.75
CA GLU A 26 4.20 1.79 12.46
C GLU A 26 3.89 1.23 11.08
N LEU A 27 2.61 1.19 10.71
CA LEU A 27 2.16 0.71 9.40
C LEU A 27 2.68 1.60 8.26
N ARG A 28 2.57 2.92 8.40
CA ARG A 28 3.12 3.91 7.48
C ARG A 28 4.61 3.66 7.27
N ARG A 29 5.37 3.57 8.37
CA ARG A 29 6.81 3.34 8.31
C ARG A 29 7.13 2.01 7.60
N TYR A 30 6.41 0.95 7.94
CA TYR A 30 6.59 -0.37 7.31
C TYR A 30 6.33 -0.32 5.80
N LEU A 31 5.22 0.27 5.37
CA LEU A 31 4.86 0.37 3.96
C LEU A 31 5.86 1.22 3.17
N LEU A 32 6.29 2.36 3.71
CA LEU A 32 7.30 3.20 3.06
C LEU A 32 8.65 2.51 2.95
N ASP A 33 9.07 1.78 3.99
CA ASP A 33 10.32 1.05 3.97
C ASP A 33 10.32 -0.05 2.90
N LYS A 34 9.23 -0.85 2.83
CA LYS A 34 9.04 -1.86 1.78
C LYS A 34 8.94 -1.26 0.38
N SER A 35 8.48 -0.01 0.27
CA SER A 35 8.33 0.68 -1.01
C SER A 35 9.61 1.33 -1.52
N LYS A 36 10.73 1.28 -0.77
CA LYS A 36 11.99 1.94 -1.20
C LYS A 36 12.64 1.28 -2.40
N GLU A 37 12.56 -0.04 -2.48
CA GLU A 37 13.27 -0.85 -3.48
C GLU A 37 12.41 -1.18 -4.71
N ILE A 38 11.16 -0.72 -4.73
CA ILE A 38 10.19 -1.04 -5.78
C ILE A 38 10.17 0.09 -6.82
N ASP A 39 10.42 -0.27 -8.08
CA ASP A 39 10.08 0.60 -9.21
C ASP A 39 8.59 0.42 -9.54
N PHE A 40 7.77 1.34 -9.05
CA PHE A 40 6.32 1.31 -9.26
C PHE A 40 5.91 1.55 -10.72
N ASN A 41 6.75 2.19 -11.54
CA ASN A 41 6.48 2.33 -12.97
C ASN A 41 6.67 1.01 -13.70
N LEU A 42 7.70 0.25 -13.34
CA LEU A 42 7.92 -1.09 -13.85
C LEU A 42 6.81 -2.04 -13.39
N LEU A 43 6.51 -2.04 -12.09
CA LEU A 43 5.44 -2.86 -11.52
C LEU A 43 4.09 -2.58 -12.19
N ALA A 44 3.78 -1.31 -12.48
CA ALA A 44 2.55 -0.93 -13.17
C ALA A 44 2.44 -1.48 -14.60
N LYS A 45 3.57 -1.74 -15.28
CA LYS A 45 3.58 -2.41 -16.59
C LYS A 45 3.36 -3.91 -16.44
N ASP A 46 3.99 -4.54 -15.45
CA ASP A 46 3.88 -5.98 -15.23
C ASP A 46 2.46 -6.42 -14.90
N ILE A 47 1.72 -5.58 -14.16
CA ILE A 47 0.33 -5.86 -13.77
C ILE A 47 -0.69 -5.31 -14.78
N GLU A 48 -0.26 -4.57 -15.81
CA GLU A 48 -1.15 -3.97 -16.82
C GLU A 48 -2.15 -4.99 -17.42
N PRO A 49 -1.76 -6.24 -17.74
CA PRO A 49 -2.70 -7.25 -18.23
C PRO A 49 -3.77 -7.67 -17.22
N LEU A 50 -3.53 -7.44 -15.92
CA LEU A 50 -4.44 -7.76 -14.82
C LEU A 50 -5.32 -6.57 -14.42
N ILE A 51 -5.01 -5.37 -14.91
CA ILE A 51 -5.75 -4.16 -14.60
C ILE A 51 -6.96 -4.04 -15.54
N LEU A 52 -8.15 -4.11 -14.96
CA LEU A 52 -9.42 -4.00 -15.69
C LEU A 52 -9.73 -2.57 -16.16
N ASN A 53 -9.12 -1.56 -15.55
CA ASN A 53 -9.36 -0.15 -15.82
C ASN A 53 -8.05 0.64 -15.79
N GLU A 54 -7.71 1.34 -16.87
CA GLU A 54 -6.47 2.13 -16.96
C GLU A 54 -6.30 3.13 -15.81
N LYS A 55 -7.40 3.62 -15.21
CA LYS A 55 -7.34 4.50 -14.03
C LYS A 55 -6.71 3.82 -12.80
N ASP A 56 -6.77 2.50 -12.70
CA ASP A 56 -6.15 1.74 -11.61
C ASP A 56 -4.63 1.61 -11.77
N LYS A 57 -4.09 1.81 -12.98
CA LYS A 57 -2.64 1.86 -13.23
C LYS A 57 -1.99 2.99 -12.42
N ASN A 58 -2.64 4.15 -12.39
CA ASN A 58 -2.18 5.30 -11.63
C ASN A 58 -2.17 5.02 -10.12
N ARG A 59 -3.03 4.14 -9.60
CA ARG A 59 -3.04 3.79 -8.18
C ARG A 59 -1.77 3.05 -7.76
N VAL A 60 -1.20 2.25 -8.66
CA VAL A 60 0.06 1.53 -8.40
C VAL A 60 1.23 2.48 -8.45
N VAL A 61 1.32 3.33 -9.48
CA VAL A 61 2.38 4.34 -9.59
C VAL A 61 2.36 5.30 -8.40
N LEU A 62 1.18 5.74 -7.97
CA LEU A 62 1.02 6.71 -6.89
C LEU A 62 0.95 6.06 -5.49
N PHE A 63 1.12 4.75 -5.38
CA PHE A 63 0.94 4.03 -4.11
C PHE A 63 1.82 4.59 -3.00
N ARG A 64 3.11 4.84 -3.29
CA ARG A 64 4.03 5.40 -2.30
C ARG A 64 3.59 6.78 -1.82
N GLN A 65 3.25 7.68 -2.74
CA GLN A 65 2.78 9.02 -2.41
C GLN A 65 1.50 8.95 -1.57
N PHE A 66 0.57 8.07 -1.92
CA PHE A 66 -0.65 7.85 -1.15
C PHE A 66 -0.34 7.46 0.31
N VAL A 67 0.60 6.54 0.55
CA VAL A 67 1.03 6.15 1.90
C VAL A 67 1.66 7.32 2.65
N GLU A 68 2.47 8.15 1.98
CA GLU A 68 3.10 9.32 2.58
C GLU A 68 2.06 10.35 3.05
N ASP A 69 1.03 10.60 2.24
CA ASP A 69 0.04 11.67 2.45
C ASP A 69 -1.17 11.28 3.32
N ASN A 70 -1.57 10.00 3.33
CA ASN A 70 -2.88 9.59 3.87
C ASN A 70 -2.82 8.69 5.11
N ILE A 71 -1.66 8.09 5.43
CA ILE A 71 -1.50 7.30 6.65
C ILE A 71 -0.76 8.19 7.67
N SER A 72 -1.44 8.55 8.77
CA SER A 72 -0.92 9.38 9.88
C SER A 72 -0.73 8.57 11.15
#